data_AF-A0A350BC97-F1
#
_entry.id   AF-A0A350BC97-F1
#
_cell.length_a   1.000
_cell.length_b   1.000
_cell.length_c   1.000
_cell.angle_alpha   90.00
_cell.angle_beta   90.00
_cell.angle_gamma   90.00
#
_symmetry.space_group_name_H-M   'P 1'
#
loop_
_entity.id
_entity.type
_entity.pdbx_description
1 polymer ?
#
loop_
_entity_poly.entity_id
_entity_poly.type
_entity_poly.pdbx_seq_one_letter_code
_entity_poly.pdbx_strand_id
1 'polypeptide(L)'
;HVHDLVDFVSMEGKMAGKNATKYVFEQDTSSGSFIKVVPQTGISYAVPQRIDVQHILEPIEFKFRVSKPKRDIFISISQGERLLKRAFHPVAIPSEMINMTLPATSQINDDEPIFISIKERA
;
A
#
# COMPACT_ATOMS: atom_id res chain seq x y z
N HIS A 1 -17.32 14.65 -9.04
CA HIS A 1 -16.91 13.71 -10.10
C HIS A 1 -15.41 13.90 -10.27
N VAL A 2 -14.61 13.08 -9.60
CA VAL A 2 -13.13 13.20 -9.57
C VAL A 2 -12.60 12.05 -10.41
N HIS A 3 -12.02 12.40 -11.55
CA HIS A 3 -11.32 11.47 -12.45
C HIS A 3 -9.83 11.78 -12.48
N ASP A 4 -9.10 10.72 -12.84
CA ASP A 4 -7.72 10.64 -13.31
C ASP A 4 -6.62 10.52 -12.25
N LEU A 5 -5.64 9.64 -12.40
CA LEU A 5 -5.39 8.52 -13.33
C LEU A 5 -4.24 7.75 -12.67
N VAL A 6 -4.30 6.42 -12.72
CA VAL A 6 -3.30 5.54 -12.13
C VAL A 6 -2.11 5.46 -13.09
N ASP A 7 -0.97 6.03 -12.70
CA ASP A 7 0.31 5.71 -13.34
C ASP A 7 0.71 4.29 -12.95
N PHE A 8 0.51 3.33 -13.85
CA PHE A 8 1.14 2.02 -13.76
C PHE A 8 2.61 2.19 -14.13
N VAL A 9 3.50 2.25 -13.12
CA VAL A 9 4.93 2.14 -13.37
C VAL A 9 5.26 0.66 -13.52
N SER A 10 5.24 0.20 -14.78
CA SER A 10 5.78 -1.09 -15.18
C SER A 10 7.30 -1.08 -15.11
N MET A 11 7.88 -1.96 -14.30
CA MET A 11 9.14 -2.61 -14.66
C MET A 11 9.02 -4.09 -14.33
N GLU A 12 9.45 -4.88 -15.31
CA GLU A 12 9.41 -6.33 -15.42
C GLU A 12 9.93 -7.06 -14.17
N GLY A 13 9.43 -8.28 -13.93
CA GLY A 13 10.00 -9.14 -12.90
C GLY A 13 9.11 -10.30 -12.49
N LYS A 14 9.05 -11.32 -13.34
CA LYS A 14 8.61 -12.68 -12.99
C LYS A 14 9.23 -13.14 -11.67
N MET A 15 8.41 -13.52 -10.68
CA MET A 15 8.64 -14.54 -9.63
C MET A 15 7.40 -14.53 -8.73
N ALA A 16 6.48 -15.50 -8.80
CA ALA A 16 6.63 -16.89 -8.40
C ALA A 16 7.40 -16.99 -7.08
N GLY A 17 6.62 -17.13 -6.00
CA GLY A 17 7.06 -17.27 -4.61
C GLY A 17 8.25 -18.21 -4.46
N LYS A 18 9.21 -17.70 -3.69
CA LYS A 18 10.32 -18.36 -3.01
C LYS A 18 11.34 -17.27 -2.81
N ASN A 19 11.24 -16.53 -1.70
CA ASN A 19 12.39 -16.35 -0.82
C ASN A 19 11.94 -15.71 0.50
N ALA A 20 11.58 -16.58 1.44
CA ALA A 20 11.56 -16.28 2.85
C ALA A 20 12.93 -15.76 3.30
N THR A 21 13.03 -14.48 3.69
CA THR A 21 14.11 -14.01 4.55
C THR A 21 13.61 -12.89 5.46
N LYS A 22 13.36 -13.29 6.71
CA LYS A 22 13.52 -12.50 7.95
C LYS A 22 13.20 -11.00 7.82
N TYR A 23 11.94 -10.63 8.03
CA TYR A 23 11.65 -9.30 8.56
C TYR A 23 11.27 -9.40 10.04
N VAL A 24 12.27 -9.17 10.88
CA VAL A 24 12.15 -9.06 12.33
C VAL A 24 11.44 -7.75 12.65
N PHE A 25 10.12 -7.80 12.79
CA PHE A 25 9.34 -6.85 13.59
C PHE A 25 8.19 -7.62 14.22
N GLU A 26 8.54 -8.26 15.35
CA GLU A 26 7.70 -8.62 16.50
C GLU A 26 6.34 -9.30 16.24
N GLN A 27 6.31 -10.57 16.64
CA GLN A 27 5.18 -11.33 17.20
C GLN A 27 3.83 -11.22 16.48
N ASP A 28 3.65 -12.02 15.44
CA ASP A 28 2.37 -12.70 15.24
C ASP A 28 2.60 -14.08 14.64
N THR A 29 2.75 -15.06 15.53
CA THR A 29 2.68 -16.49 15.20
C THR A 29 1.21 -16.84 15.03
N SER A 30 0.65 -16.55 13.86
CA SER A 30 -0.60 -17.15 13.41
C SER A 30 -0.40 -17.72 12.01
N SER A 31 -0.64 -19.02 11.91
CA SER A 31 -0.46 -19.89 10.75
C SER A 31 -1.40 -19.52 9.61
N GLY A 32 -1.02 -18.49 8.86
CA GLY A 32 -1.57 -18.10 7.56
C GLY A 32 -0.54 -17.22 6.84
N SER A 33 -0.38 -17.37 5.53
CA SER A 33 0.47 -16.48 4.74
C SER A 33 -0.24 -15.14 4.60
N PHE A 34 0.09 -14.19 5.48
CA PHE A 34 -0.46 -12.83 5.43
C PHE A 34 0.62 -11.83 5.00
N ILE A 35 0.25 -10.91 4.11
CA ILE A 35 1.07 -9.76 3.75
C ILE A 35 0.75 -8.62 4.73
N LYS A 36 1.77 -8.11 5.42
CA LYS A 36 1.62 -6.98 6.35
C LYS A 36 1.46 -5.66 5.58
N VAL A 37 0.56 -4.81 6.06
CA VAL A 37 0.40 -3.43 5.58
C VAL A 37 1.02 -2.48 6.58
N VAL A 38 1.99 -1.69 6.15
CA VAL A 38 2.80 -0.81 7.01
C VAL A 38 2.56 0.65 6.60
N PRO A 39 1.79 1.43 7.37
CA PRO A 39 1.69 2.87 7.16
C PRO A 39 3.05 3.52 7.48
N GLN A 40 3.51 4.40 6.60
CA GLN A 40 4.73 5.18 6.81
C GLN A 40 4.44 6.54 7.45
N THR A 41 5.51 7.31 7.68
CA THR A 41 5.46 8.65 8.27
C THR A 41 4.40 9.52 7.63
N GLY A 42 3.58 10.15 8.47
CA GLY A 42 2.49 11.03 8.03
C GLY A 42 1.14 10.33 7.97
N ILE A 43 1.07 8.99 8.05
CA ILE A 43 -0.17 8.21 8.10
C ILE A 43 -0.38 7.69 9.52
N SER A 44 -1.56 7.93 10.09
CA SER A 44 -1.93 7.50 11.45
C SER A 44 -2.19 5.99 11.53
N TYR A 45 -2.91 5.46 10.55
CA TYR A 45 -3.23 4.03 10.44
C TYR A 45 -3.68 3.71 9.01
N ALA A 46 -3.62 2.43 8.68
CA ALA A 46 -4.14 1.87 7.43
C ALA A 46 -4.96 0.61 7.73
N VAL A 47 -5.99 0.36 6.90
CA VAL A 47 -6.79 -0.86 6.87
C VAL A 47 -6.93 -1.34 5.42
N PRO A 48 -6.86 -2.65 5.15
CA PRO A 48 -6.55 -3.70 6.10
C PRO A 48 -5.11 -3.59 6.62
N GLN A 49 -4.83 -4.12 7.81
CA GLN A 49 -3.47 -4.19 8.36
C GLN A 49 -2.70 -5.43 7.89
N ARG A 50 -3.45 -6.43 7.39
CA ARG A 50 -2.96 -7.70 6.86
C ARG A 50 -3.83 -8.11 5.69
N ILE A 51 -3.23 -8.63 4.64
CA ILE A 51 -3.91 -9.16 3.46
C ILE A 51 -3.66 -10.65 3.42
N ASP A 52 -4.72 -11.43 3.27
CA ASP A 52 -4.60 -12.86 3.00
C ASP A 52 -4.01 -13.05 1.60
N VAL A 53 -2.95 -13.85 1.48
CA VAL A 53 -2.34 -14.18 0.18
C VAL A 53 -3.36 -14.77 -0.79
N GLN A 54 -4.41 -15.46 -0.32
CA GLN A 54 -5.47 -15.96 -1.19
C GLN A 54 -6.31 -14.85 -1.84
N HIS A 55 -6.38 -13.66 -1.23
CA HIS A 55 -7.17 -12.52 -1.71
C HIS A 55 -6.36 -11.54 -2.59
N ILE A 56 -5.08 -11.82 -2.89
CA ILE A 56 -4.26 -10.91 -3.73
C ILE A 56 -4.70 -10.90 -5.20
N LEU A 57 -5.48 -11.89 -5.63
CA LEU A 57 -6.06 -11.97 -6.97
C LEU A 57 -7.35 -11.15 -7.12
N GLU A 58 -7.78 -10.48 -6.05
CA GLU A 58 -8.93 -9.59 -6.02
C GLU A 58 -8.47 -8.12 -5.86
N PRO A 59 -9.30 -7.13 -6.23
CA PRO A 59 -9.01 -5.74 -5.92
C PRO A 59 -8.94 -5.52 -4.41
N ILE A 60 -7.84 -4.96 -3.92
CA ILE A 60 -7.65 -4.68 -2.49
C ILE A 60 -7.94 -3.20 -2.24
N GLU A 61 -8.93 -2.91 -1.41
CA GLU A 61 -9.21 -1.54 -0.96
C GLU A 61 -8.39 -1.22 0.30
N PHE A 62 -7.52 -0.23 0.20
CA PHE A 62 -6.83 0.37 1.33
C PHE A 62 -7.54 1.63 1.78
N LYS A 63 -7.79 1.75 3.08
CA LYS A 63 -8.28 2.98 3.70
C LYS A 63 -7.30 3.43 4.77
N PHE A 64 -6.99 4.71 4.81
CA PHE A 64 -6.04 5.24 5.78
C PHE A 64 -6.37 6.68 6.13
N ARG A 65 -5.79 7.16 7.21
CA ARG A 65 -5.97 8.53 7.72
C ARG A 65 -4.62 9.19 7.89
N VAL A 66 -4.49 10.43 7.44
CA VAL A 66 -3.26 11.20 7.68
C VAL A 66 -3.20 11.69 9.12
N SER A 67 -1.99 11.87 9.63
CA SER A 67 -1.73 12.32 11.00
C SER A 67 -1.89 13.82 11.19
N LYS A 68 -1.68 14.61 10.14
CA LYS A 68 -1.80 16.07 10.13
C LYS A 68 -2.37 16.54 8.79
N PRO A 69 -2.99 17.71 8.71
CA PRO A 69 -3.40 18.31 7.44
C PRO A 69 -2.21 18.42 6.48
N LYS A 70 -2.42 18.01 5.23
CA LYS A 70 -1.45 18.06 4.14
C LYS A 70 -2.13 18.57 2.86
N ARG A 71 -1.37 19.22 1.99
CA ARG A 71 -1.83 19.71 0.69
C ARG A 71 -0.89 19.26 -0.40
N ASP A 72 -1.43 19.14 -1.61
CA ASP A 72 -0.72 18.80 -2.82
C ASP A 72 0.22 17.59 -2.62
N ILE A 73 -0.33 16.46 -2.17
CA ILE A 73 0.47 15.26 -1.89
C ILE A 73 0.30 14.21 -2.98
N PHE A 74 1.34 13.41 -3.16
CA PHE A 74 1.24 12.09 -3.74
C PHE A 74 1.09 11.05 -2.65
N ILE A 75 0.14 10.15 -2.82
CA ILE A 75 -0.03 8.96 -2.01
C ILE A 75 0.44 7.77 -2.82
N SER A 76 1.23 6.90 -2.20
CA SER A 76 1.86 5.76 -2.87
C SER A 76 1.62 4.46 -2.10
N ILE A 77 1.33 3.39 -2.83
CA ILE A 77 1.34 2.00 -2.37
C ILE A 77 2.55 1.33 -3.01
N SER A 78 3.42 0.71 -2.22
CA SER A 78 4.67 0.09 -2.70
C SER A 78 5.02 -1.20 -1.96
N GLN A 79 5.88 -2.02 -2.56
CA GLN A 79 6.58 -3.13 -1.90
C GLN A 79 8.08 -2.93 -2.08
N GLY A 80 8.81 -2.79 -0.98
CA GLY A 80 10.20 -2.33 -1.01
C GLY A 80 10.33 -1.03 -1.82
N GLU A 81 11.12 -1.08 -2.89
CA GLU A 81 11.35 0.03 -3.82
C GLU A 81 10.35 0.07 -5.00
N ARG A 82 9.56 -0.99 -5.20
CA ARG A 82 8.61 -1.11 -6.30
C ARG A 82 7.34 -0.34 -6.00
N LEU A 83 7.03 0.65 -6.84
CA LEU A 83 5.77 1.39 -6.79
C LEU A 83 4.65 0.56 -7.43
N LEU A 84 3.62 0.22 -6.67
CA LEU A 84 2.45 -0.50 -7.17
C LEU A 84 1.36 0.45 -7.67
N LYS A 85 1.14 1.56 -6.94
CA LYS A 85 0.17 2.59 -7.32
C LYS A 85 0.55 3.94 -6.72
N ARG A 86 0.32 5.00 -7.47
CA ARG A 86 0.42 6.39 -6.99
C ARG A 86 -0.81 7.19 -7.40
N ALA A 87 -1.26 8.09 -6.54
CA ALA A 87 -2.34 9.01 -6.83
C ALA A 87 -2.03 10.40 -6.24
N PHE A 88 -2.39 11.46 -6.97
CA PHE A 88 -2.36 12.82 -6.44
C PHE A 88 -3.59 13.09 -5.57
N HIS A 89 -3.39 13.81 -4.47
CA HIS A 89 -4.45 14.19 -3.54
C HIS A 89 -4.23 15.64 -3.08
N PRO A 90 -5.12 16.58 -3.46
CA PRO A 90 -4.88 18.02 -3.26
C PRO A 90 -4.96 18.44 -1.80
N VAL A 91 -5.81 17.80 -0.99
CA VAL A 91 -5.96 18.11 0.43
C VAL A 91 -6.25 16.82 1.18
N ALA A 92 -5.45 16.49 2.19
CA ALA A 92 -5.67 15.38 3.09
C ALA A 92 -5.76 15.91 4.52
N ILE A 93 -6.85 15.59 5.24
CA ILE A 93 -7.04 16.02 6.62
C ILE A 93 -7.27 14.83 7.55
N PRO A 94 -6.84 14.90 8.82
CA PRO A 94 -7.02 13.80 9.75
C PRO A 94 -8.47 13.49 10.06
N SER A 95 -9.46 14.32 9.72
CA SER A 95 -10.88 14.01 9.93
C SER A 95 -11.45 13.06 8.87
N GLU A 96 -10.80 12.95 7.72
CA GLU A 96 -11.26 12.18 6.56
C GLU A 96 -10.47 10.87 6.39
N MET A 97 -11.14 9.84 5.90
CA MET A 97 -10.49 8.62 5.43
C MET A 97 -10.25 8.72 3.93
N ILE A 98 -9.02 8.40 3.53
CA ILE A 98 -8.65 8.32 2.13
C ILE A 98 -8.67 6.85 1.73
N ASN A 99 -9.28 6.57 0.57
CA ASN A 99 -9.36 5.23 0.02
C ASN A 99 -8.51 5.13 -1.25
N MET A 100 -7.77 4.03 -1.39
CA MET A 100 -7.10 3.65 -2.62
C MET A 100 -7.30 2.17 -2.89
N THR A 101 -7.82 1.85 -4.07
CA THR A 101 -7.94 0.46 -4.53
C THR A 101 -6.73 0.06 -5.35
N LEU A 102 -6.07 -1.03 -4.96
CA LEU A 102 -5.07 -1.71 -5.77
C LEU A 102 -5.79 -2.75 -6.64
N PRO A 103 -5.70 -2.68 -7.99
CA PRO A 103 -6.40 -3.62 -8.85
C PRO A 103 -5.79 -5.03 -8.76
N ALA A 104 -6.60 -6.05 -9.03
CA ALA A 104 -6.19 -7.46 -9.08
C ALA A 104 -5.03 -7.76 -10.05
N THR A 105 -4.83 -6.91 -11.05
CA THR A 105 -3.71 -7.02 -12.01
C THR A 105 -2.36 -6.59 -11.44
N SER A 106 -2.34 -6.06 -10.21
CA SER A 106 -1.10 -5.62 -9.55
C SER A 106 -0.26 -6.83 -9.18
N GLN A 107 1.01 -6.81 -9.56
CA GLN A 107 1.96 -7.86 -9.20
C GLN A 107 2.42 -7.63 -7.75
N ILE A 108 1.79 -8.38 -6.84
CA ILE A 108 2.08 -8.35 -5.40
C ILE A 108 3.00 -9.53 -5.07
N ASN A 109 4.08 -9.26 -4.35
CA ASN A 109 4.97 -10.26 -3.74
C ASN A 109 4.40 -10.67 -2.36
N ASP A 110 4.14 -11.94 -2.14
CA ASP A 110 3.58 -12.47 -0.88
C ASP A 110 4.58 -12.47 0.28
N ASP A 111 5.87 -12.41 -0.02
CA ASP A 111 6.96 -12.38 0.97
C ASP A 111 7.31 -10.95 1.43
N GLU A 112 6.74 -9.90 0.80
CA GLU A 112 7.08 -8.50 1.09
C GLU A 112 5.92 -7.67 1.65
N PRO A 113 6.15 -6.83 2.68
CA PRO A 113 5.13 -5.95 3.21
C PRO A 113 4.73 -4.87 2.19
N ILE A 114 3.45 -4.49 2.25
CA ILE A 114 2.93 -3.34 1.49
C ILE A 114 3.08 -2.09 2.34
N PHE A 115 3.70 -1.06 1.78
CA PHE A 115 3.85 0.24 2.41
C PHE A 115 2.84 1.23 1.84
N ILE A 116 2.24 2.04 2.70
CA ILE A 116 1.46 3.22 2.29
C ILE A 116 2.23 4.46 2.73
N SER A 117 2.48 5.38 1.81
CA SER A 117 3.25 6.59 2.08
C SER A 117 2.62 7.83 1.46
N ILE A 118 2.93 8.99 2.05
CA ILE A 118 2.57 10.30 1.51
C ILE A 118 3.83 11.12 1.31
N LYS A 119 3.89 11.85 0.19
CA LYS A 119 4.96 12.81 -0.11
C LYS A 119 4.34 14.09 -0.66
N GLU A 120 4.83 15.24 -0.21
CA GLU A 120 4.42 16.53 -0.79
C GLU A 120 4.94 16.64 -2.23
N ARG A 121 4.13 17.23 -3.11
CA ARG A 121 4.50 17.57 -4.48
C ARG A 121 5.49 18.74 -4.41
N ALA A 122 6.75 18.44 -4.72
CA ALA A 122 7.77 19.47 -4.94
C ALA A 122 7.46 20.29 -6.20
#